data_AF-A0AA51SYE9-F1
#
_entry.id   AF-A0AA51SYE9-F1
#
_cell.length_a   1.000
_cell.length_b   1.000
_cell.length_c   1.000
_cell.angle_alpha   90.00
_cell.angle_beta   90.00
_cell.angle_gamma   90.00
#
_symmetry.space_group_name_H-M   'P 1'
#
loop_
_entity.id
_entity.type
_entity.pdbx_description
1 polymer ?
#
loop_
_entity_poly.entity_id
_entity_poly.type
_entity_poly.pdbx_seq_one_letter_code
_entity_poly.pdbx_strand_id
1 'polypeptide(L)' 'MIDNLYNNEIISFRIRNLMKNMKGFRNIIVHRYGKIDDGLAYTFIKDNINDFDVIIKCLDNIMNKY' A
#
# COMPACT_ATOMS: atom_id res chain seq x y z
N MET A 1 10.61 7.23 5.92
CA MET A 1 10.42 7.33 4.44
C MET A 1 9.00 7.73 4.09
N ILE A 2 7.97 6.86 4.19
CA ILE A 2 6.56 7.25 3.85
C ILE A 2 6.10 8.47 4.66
N ASP A 3 6.43 8.53 5.96
CA ASP A 3 6.12 9.69 6.81
C ASP A 3 6.83 10.97 6.33
N ASN A 4 8.05 10.85 5.80
CA ASN A 4 8.79 12.00 5.29
C ASN A 4 8.11 12.55 4.02
N LEU A 5 7.61 11.68 3.14
CA LEU A 5 6.87 12.11 1.94
C LEU A 5 5.60 12.87 2.32
N TYR A 6 4.90 12.42 3.36
CA TYR A 6 3.72 13.12 3.87
C TYR A 6 4.09 14.47 4.53
N ASN A 7 5.11 14.49 5.38
CA ASN A 7 5.55 15.69 6.08
C ASN A 7 6.10 16.77 5.15
N ASN A 8 6.60 16.39 3.96
CA ASN A 8 7.02 17.31 2.91
C ASN A 8 5.88 17.62 1.91
N GLU A 9 4.63 17.24 2.23
CA GLU A 9 3.44 17.51 1.42
C GLU A 9 3.47 16.92 -0.01
N ILE A 10 4.36 15.93 -0.24
CA ILE A 10 4.48 15.23 -1.52
C ILE A 10 3.31 14.25 -1.72
N ILE A 11 2.83 13.64 -0.63
CA ILE A 11 1.68 12.74 -0.64
C ILE A 11 0.65 13.17 0.40
N SER A 12 -0.64 12.88 0.11
CA SER A 12 -1.72 13.17 1.05
C SER A 12 -1.74 12.17 2.22
N PHE A 13 -2.45 12.54 3.29
CA PHE A 13 -2.67 11.66 4.45
C PHE A 13 -3.29 10.32 4.06
N ARG A 14 -4.23 10.33 3.09
CA ARG A 14 -4.84 9.12 2.55
C ARG A 14 -3.81 8.19 1.92
N ILE A 15 -2.94 8.73 1.06
CA ILE A 15 -1.88 7.93 0.40
C ILE A 15 -0.86 7.41 1.40
N ARG A 16 -0.48 8.23 2.40
CA ARG A 16 0.40 7.81 3.50
C ARG A 16 -0.15 6.58 4.22
N ASN A 17 -1.42 6.60 4.62
CA ASN A 17 -2.04 5.48 5.34
C ASN A 17 -2.16 4.25 4.45
N LEU A 18 -2.54 4.43 3.18
CA LEU A 18 -2.67 3.35 2.22
C LEU A 18 -1.32 2.65 1.95
N MET A 19 -0.24 3.41 1.76
CA MET A 19 1.12 2.87 1.67
C MET A 19 1.57 2.14 2.95
N LYS A 20 1.21 2.64 4.13
CA LYS A 20 1.51 1.97 5.41
C LYS A 20 0.76 0.65 5.55
N ASN A 21 -0.52 0.62 5.19
CA ASN A 21 -1.34 -0.58 5.21
C ASN A 21 -0.76 -1.65 4.26
N MET A 22 -0.36 -1.27 3.06
CA MET A 22 0.28 -2.18 2.10
C MET A 22 1.63 -2.72 2.58
N LYS A 23 2.42 -1.92 3.28
CA LYS A 23 3.64 -2.41 3.95
C LYS A 23 3.31 -3.48 5.00
N GLY A 24 2.23 -3.28 5.77
CA GLY A 24 1.72 -4.26 6.73
C GLY A 24 1.23 -5.54 6.04
N PHE A 25 0.51 -5.41 4.92
CA PHE A 25 0.04 -6.51 4.10
C PHE A 25 1.19 -7.39 3.60
N ARG A 26 2.27 -6.80 3.06
CA ARG A 26 3.48 -7.55 2.67
C ARG A 26 4.06 -8.37 3.82
N ASN A 27 4.04 -7.84 5.05
CA ASN A 27 4.54 -8.57 6.22
C ASN A 27 3.61 -9.75 6.60
N ILE A 28 2.30 -9.59 6.48
CA ILE A 28 1.33 -10.66 6.72
C ILE A 28 1.53 -11.78 5.71
N ILE A 29 1.65 -11.44 4.42
CA ILE A 29 1.91 -12.37 3.34
C ILE A 29 3.21 -13.15 3.58
N VAL A 30 4.34 -12.45 3.73
CA VAL A 30 5.65 -13.09 3.86
C VAL A 30 5.75 -13.97 5.11
N HIS A 31 5.24 -13.51 6.25
CA HIS A 31 5.40 -14.25 7.51
C HIS A 31 4.35 -15.31 7.76
N ARG A 32 3.22 -15.26 7.06
CA ARG A 32 2.10 -16.16 7.34
C ARG A 32 1.65 -17.01 6.16
N TYR A 33 2.24 -16.93 4.97
CA TYR A 33 1.85 -17.81 3.84
C TYR A 33 1.87 -19.32 4.15
N GLY A 34 2.67 -19.79 5.12
CA GLY A 34 2.64 -21.20 5.57
C GLY A 34 1.66 -21.51 6.72
N LYS A 35 0.97 -20.51 7.29
CA LYS A 35 0.06 -20.64 8.45
C LYS A 35 -1.31 -19.95 8.27
N ILE A 36 -1.42 -18.99 7.36
CA ILE A 36 -2.67 -18.34 6.97
C ILE A 36 -3.37 -19.28 6.00
N ASP A 37 -4.65 -19.49 6.28
CA ASP A 37 -5.61 -20.12 5.37
C ASP A 37 -5.64 -19.40 4.02
N ASP A 38 -5.52 -20.13 2.92
CA ASP A 38 -5.53 -19.60 1.55
C ASP A 38 -6.77 -18.73 1.27
N GLY A 39 -7.91 -19.03 1.89
CA GLY A 39 -9.14 -18.25 1.78
C GLY A 39 -9.04 -16.86 2.43
N LEU A 40 -8.34 -16.76 3.58
CA LEU A 40 -8.02 -15.48 4.19
C LEU A 40 -7.04 -14.71 3.31
N ALA A 41 -5.96 -15.35 2.83
CA ALA A 41 -5.01 -14.70 1.93
C ALA A 41 -5.69 -14.16 0.67
N TYR A 42 -6.56 -14.97 0.04
CA TYR A 42 -7.33 -14.58 -1.14
C TYR A 42 -8.22 -13.36 -0.87
N THR A 43 -8.98 -13.38 0.22
CA THR A 43 -9.87 -12.26 0.59
C THR A 43 -9.07 -10.99 0.83
N PHE A 44 -7.97 -11.09 1.59
CA PHE A 44 -7.08 -9.96 1.84
C PHE A 44 -6.44 -9.40 0.56
N ILE A 45 -5.98 -10.26 -0.35
CA ILE A 45 -5.44 -9.81 -1.64
C ILE A 45 -6.54 -9.12 -2.45
N LYS A 46 -7.70 -9.76 -2.59
CA LYS A 46 -8.83 -9.25 -3.38
C LYS A 46 -9.31 -7.89 -2.88
N ASP A 47 -9.40 -7.70 -1.58
CA ASP A 47 -9.93 -6.46 -1.00
C ASP A 47 -8.92 -5.29 -1.10
N ASN A 48 -7.62 -5.58 -1.13
CA ASN A 48 -6.57 -4.56 -1.10
C ASN A 48 -5.83 -4.39 -2.43
N ILE A 49 -6.14 -5.17 -3.48
CA ILE A 49 -5.42 -5.09 -4.76
C ILE A 49 -5.60 -3.74 -5.46
N ASN A 50 -6.75 -3.09 -5.27
CA ASN A 50 -7.04 -1.77 -5.85
C ASN A 50 -6.20 -0.65 -5.21
N ASP A 51 -5.61 -0.88 -4.03
CA ASP A 51 -4.72 0.10 -3.39
C ASP A 51 -3.45 0.32 -4.22
N PHE A 52 -2.98 -0.71 -4.95
CA PHE A 52 -1.84 -0.58 -5.85
C PHE A 52 -2.10 0.47 -6.93
N ASP A 53 -3.28 0.44 -7.56
CA ASP A 53 -3.65 1.41 -8.61
C ASP A 53 -3.70 2.84 -8.08
N VAL A 54 -4.19 3.02 -6.85
CA VAL A 54 -4.26 4.32 -6.19
C VAL A 54 -2.85 4.87 -5.91
N ILE A 55 -1.92 4.00 -5.48
CA ILE A 55 -0.52 4.38 -5.30
C ILE A 55 0.13 4.73 -6.63
N ILE A 56 -0.01 3.89 -7.66
CA ILE A 56 0.63 4.08 -8.96
C ILE A 56 0.18 5.42 -9.55
N LYS A 57 -1.12 5.69 -9.58
CA LYS A 57 -1.65 6.99 -10.03
C LYS A 57 -1.10 8.17 -9.24
N CYS A 58 -0.91 8.01 -7.92
CA CYS A 58 -0.30 9.05 -7.11
C CYS A 58 1.16 9.29 -7.52
N LEU A 59 1.93 8.23 -7.76
CA LEU A 59 3.33 8.33 -8.18
C LEU A 59 3.44 8.95 -9.58
N ASP A 60 2.59 8.56 -10.52
CA ASP A 60 2.53 9.15 -11.85
C ASP A 60 2.22 10.65 -11.79
N ASN A 61 1.27 11.06 -10.95
CA ASN A 61 0.95 12.47 -10.75
C ASN A 61 2.12 13.25 -10.14
N ILE A 62 2.88 12.64 -9.23
CA ILE A 62 4.08 13.26 -8.67
C ILE A 62 5.14 13.41 -9.76
N MET A 63 5.40 12.35 -10.53
CA MET A 63 6.41 12.37 -11.60
C MET A 63 6.10 13.38 -12.70
N ASN A 64 4.83 13.56 -13.07
CA ASN A 64 4.42 14.55 -14.08
C ASN A 64 4.40 15.99 -13.57
N LYS A 65 4.51 16.21 -12.26
CA LYS A 65 4.51 17.55 -11.64
C LYS A 65 5.93 18.15 -11.54
N TYR A 66 6.97 17.33 -11.73
CA TYR A 66 8.38 17.73 -11.79
C TYR A 66 8.89 17.65 -13.23
#